data_AF-T0M8L6-F1
#
_entry.id   AF-T0M8L6-F1
#
_cell.length_a   1.000
_cell.length_b   1.000
_cell.length_c   1.000
_cell.angle_alpha   90.00
_cell.angle_beta   90.00
_cell.angle_gamma   90.00
#
_symmetry.space_group_name_H-M   'P 1'
#
loop_
_entity.id
_entity.type
_entity.pdbx_description
1 polymer ?
#
loop_
_entity_poly.entity_id
_entity_poly.type
_entity_poly.pdbx_seq_one_letter_code
_entity_poly.pdbx_strand_id
1 'polypeptide(L)' 'MELCISIDEKNCNALYNSLIQDNNQDIAMKCEDNKLIIKIINVKISSIYNLVDDIIRDYETFKKVGEL' A
#
# COMPACT_ATOMS: atom_id res chain seq x y z
N MET A 1 4.58 -4.35 -11.49
CA MET A 1 4.34 -2.89 -11.41
C MET A 1 4.86 -2.39 -10.07
N GLU A 2 5.30 -1.15 -9.98
CA GLU A 2 5.75 -0.54 -8.72
C GLU A 2 4.91 0.72 -8.44
N LEU A 3 4.41 0.83 -7.21
CA LEU A 3 3.72 2.01 -6.68
C LEU A 3 4.49 2.55 -5.50
N CYS A 4 4.64 3.87 -5.46
CA CYS A 4 5.36 4.57 -4.41
C CYS A 4 4.44 5.62 -3.79
N ILE A 5 4.07 5.41 -2.53
CA ILE A 5 3.23 6.34 -1.76
C ILE A 5 4.14 7.09 -0.79
N SER A 6 4.10 8.42 -0.80
CA SER A 6 4.85 9.23 0.16
C SER A 6 4.11 9.25 1.49
N ILE A 7 4.76 8.80 2.57
CA ILE A 7 4.19 8.71 3.90
C ILE A 7 5.28 8.80 4.97
N ASP A 8 5.01 9.53 6.05
CA ASP A 8 5.94 9.63 7.17
C ASP A 8 6.27 8.25 7.76
N GLU A 9 7.53 8.03 8.13
CA GLU A 9 8.04 6.77 8.65
C GLU A 9 7.21 6.21 9.83
N LYS A 10 6.73 7.10 10.72
CA LYS A 10 5.87 6.74 11.86
C LYS A 10 4.54 6.12 11.45
N ASN A 11 3.98 6.58 10.33
CA ASN A 11 2.69 6.13 9.81
C ASN A 11 2.85 5.01 8.78
N CYS A 12 4.05 4.86 8.21
CA CYS A 12 4.34 3.84 7.21
C CYS A 12 4.11 2.42 7.74
N ASN A 13 4.57 2.13 8.97
CA ASN A 13 4.33 0.83 9.60
C ASN A 13 2.85 0.57 9.90
N ALA A 14 2.09 1.59 10.26
CA ALA A 14 0.66 1.47 10.52
C ALA A 14 -0.12 1.16 9.23
N LEU A 15 0.19 1.87 8.14
CA LEU A 15 -0.38 1.63 6.82
C LEU A 15 0.07 0.28 6.23
N TYR A 16 1.34 -0.08 6.42
CA TYR A 16 1.85 -1.40 6.05
C TYR A 16 1.04 -2.50 6.75
N ASN A 17 0.79 -2.37 8.06
CA ASN A 17 0.02 -3.35 8.81
C ASN A 17 -1.48 -3.38 8.43
N SER A 18 -2.07 -2.27 7.97
CA SER A 18 -3.45 -2.30 7.45
C SER A 18 -3.53 -2.99 6.09
N LEU A 19 -2.49 -2.84 5.26
CA LEU A 19 -2.41 -3.45 3.92
C LEU A 19 -1.83 -4.88 3.96
N ILE A 20 -1.20 -5.31 5.06
CA ILE A 20 -0.48 -6.58 5.12
C ILE A 20 -1.38 -7.81 4.94
N GLN A 21 -2.68 -7.67 5.16
CA GLN A 21 -3.64 -8.76 4.93
C GLN A 21 -3.70 -9.16 3.45
N ASP A 22 -3.32 -8.26 2.54
CA ASP A 22 -3.16 -8.51 1.11
C ASP A 22 -1.73 -8.88 0.71
N ASN A 23 -0.78 -8.94 1.65
CA ASN A 23 0.63 -9.25 1.37
C ASN A 23 0.79 -10.77 1.16
N ASN A 24 0.52 -11.20 -0.07
CA ASN A 24 0.63 -12.58 -0.54
C ASN A 24 1.81 -12.71 -1.52
N GLN A 25 1.99 -13.88 -2.16
CA GLN A 25 3.12 -14.10 -3.09
C GLN A 25 3.12 -13.14 -4.30
N ASP A 26 2.02 -12.42 -4.51
CA ASP A 26 1.78 -11.54 -5.64
C ASP A 26 2.08 -10.06 -5.32
N ILE A 27 2.27 -9.70 -4.04
CA ILE A 27 2.48 -8.32 -3.61
C ILE A 27 3.59 -8.29 -2.57
N ALA A 28 4.58 -7.43 -2.78
CA ALA A 28 5.66 -7.19 -1.83
C ALA A 28 5.67 -5.71 -1.44
N MET A 29 5.61 -5.44 -0.15
CA MET A 29 5.58 -4.07 0.39
C MET A 29 6.80 -3.80 1.26
N LYS A 30 7.36 -2.60 1.17
CA LYS A 30 8.44 -2.14 2.05
C LYS A 30 8.30 -0.64 2.36
N CYS A 31 8.63 -0.26 3.58
CA CYS A 31 8.78 1.13 3.99
C CYS A 31 10.26 1.53 3.90
N GLU A 32 10.60 2.55 3.11
CA GLU A 32 11.96 3.07 2.95
C GLU A 32 11.90 4.56 2.61
N ASP A 33 12.77 5.38 3.21
CA ASP A 33 12.92 6.82 2.91
C ASP A 33 11.59 7.63 2.89
N ASN A 34 10.76 7.49 3.93
CA ASN A 34 9.41 8.12 4.01
C ASN A 34 8.49 7.77 2.82
N LYS A 35 8.64 6.56 2.29
CA LYS A 35 7.78 6.02 1.24
C LYS A 35 7.38 4.59 1.55
N LEU A 36 6.12 4.28 1.27
CA LEU A 36 5.66 2.91 1.13
C LEU A 36 5.82 2.51 -0.34
N ILE A 37 6.68 1.53 -0.59
CA ILE A 37 6.92 0.97 -1.91
C ILE A 37 6.17 -0.35 -2.00
N ILE A 38 5.27 -0.45 -2.96
CA ILE A 38 4.42 -1.62 -3.21
C ILE A 38 4.78 -2.19 -4.58
N LYS A 39 5.31 -3.40 -4.59
CA LYS A 39 5.72 -4.12 -5.78
C LYS A 39 4.73 -5.24 -6.05
N ILE A 40 4.01 -5.11 -7.16
CA ILE A 40 3.03 -6.10 -7.61
C ILE A 40 3.69 -7.04 -8.61
N ILE A 41 3.67 -8.33 -8.31
CA ILE A 41 4.34 -9.43 -9.03
C ILE A 41 3.26 -10.44 -9.44
N ASN A 42 3.35 -10.98 -10.66
CA ASN A 42 2.52 -12.10 -11.11
C ASN A 42 0.98 -11.90 -11.15
N VAL A 43 0.49 -10.66 -11.04
CA VAL A 43 -0.95 -10.34 -11.15
C VAL A 43 -1.37 -10.06 -12.60
N LYS A 44 -2.55 -10.56 -13.01
CA LYS A 44 -3.16 -10.21 -14.31
C LYS A 44 -3.39 -8.70 -14.39
N ILE A 45 -3.11 -8.08 -15.55
CA ILE A 45 -3.26 -6.62 -15.76
C ILE A 45 -4.63 -6.08 -15.30
N SER A 46 -5.73 -6.79 -15.55
CA SER A 46 -7.06 -6.39 -15.11
C SER A 46 -7.19 -6.27 -13.59
N SER A 47 -6.53 -7.17 -12.86
CA SER A 47 -6.56 -7.22 -11.40
C SER A 47 -5.61 -6.20 -10.78
N ILE A 48 -4.58 -5.74 -11.51
CA ILE A 48 -3.69 -4.67 -11.06
C ILE A 48 -4.49 -3.38 -10.83
N TYR A 49 -5.36 -2.98 -11.76
CA TYR A 49 -6.14 -1.75 -11.62
C TYR A 49 -7.02 -1.74 -10.37
N ASN A 50 -7.70 -2.86 -10.08
CA ASN A 50 -8.50 -2.99 -8.88
C ASN A 50 -7.64 -2.91 -7.62
N LEU A 51 -6.49 -3.60 -7.61
CA LEU A 51 -5.57 -3.57 -6.49
C LEU A 51 -5.04 -2.15 -6.21
N VAL A 52 -4.66 -1.41 -7.25
CA VAL A 52 -4.22 -0.02 -7.10
C VAL A 52 -5.33 0.86 -6.52
N ASP A 53 -6.56 0.70 -7.01
CA ASP A 53 -7.71 1.47 -6.54
C ASP A 53 -8.08 1.16 -5.08
N ASP A 54 -7.93 -0.10 -4.67
CA ASP A 54 -8.14 -0.53 -3.28
C ASP A 54 -7.05 0.04 -2.35
N ILE A 55 -5.77 -0.04 -2.75
CA ILE A 55 -4.64 0.57 -2.00
C ILE A 55 -4.84 2.08 -1.81
N ILE A 56 -5.29 2.80 -2.84
CA ILE A 56 -5.56 4.23 -2.75
C ILE A 56 -6.69 4.50 -1.75
N ARG A 57 -7.79 3.73 -1.81
CA ARG A 57 -8.93 3.88 -0.89
C ARG A 57 -8.55 3.58 0.56
N ASP A 58 -7.72 2.57 0.78
CA ASP A 58 -7.21 2.23 2.11
C ASP A 58 -6.29 3.32 2.65
N TYR A 59 -5.42 3.90 1.81
CA TYR A 59 -4.61 5.05 2.18
C TYR A 59 -5.45 6.26 2.57
N GLU A 60 -6.48 6.60 1.79
CA GLU A 60 -7.38 7.71 2.10
C GLU A 60 -8.16 7.48 3.39
N THR A 61 -8.59 6.24 3.63
CA THR A 61 -9.29 5.85 4.86
C THR A 61 -8.36 5.95 6.05
N PHE A 62 -7.14 5.43 5.95
CA PHE A 62 -6.11 5.55 6.97
C PHE A 62 -5.84 7.01 7.33
N LYS A 63 -5.72 7.89 6.33
CA LYS A 63 -5.51 9.33 6.56
C LYS A 63 -6.68 9.96 7.33
N LYS A 64 -7.92 9.64 6.98
CA LYS A 64 -9.11 10.15 7.68
C LYS A 64 -9.23 9.65 9.13
N VAL A 65 -8.81 8.42 9.40
CA VAL A 65 -8.86 7.83 10.75
C VAL A 65 -7.71 8.35 11.62
N GLY A 66 -6.54 8.61 11.05
CA GLY A 66 -5.38 9.16 11.77
C GLY A 66 -5.47 10.67 12.09
N GLU A 67 -6.44 11.38 11.53
CA GLU A 67 -6.74 12.80 11.82
C GLU A 67 -7.81 13.00 12.93
N LEU A 68 -8.25 11.91 13.60
CA LEU A 68 -9.14 11.92 14.78
C LEU A 68 -8.35 11.74 16.08
#